data_AF-E1RDC5-F1
#
_entry.id   AF-E1RDC5-F1
#
_cell.length_a   1.000
_cell.length_b   1.000
_cell.length_c   1.000
_cell.angle_alpha   90.00
_cell.angle_beta   90.00
_cell.angle_gamma   90.00
#
_symmetry.space_group_name_H-M   'P 1'
#
loop_
_entity.id
_entity.type
_entity.pdbx_description
1 polymer ?
#
loop_
_entity_poly.entity_id
_entity_poly.type
_entity_poly.pdbx_seq_one_letter_code
_entity_poly.pdbx_strand_id
1 'polypeptide(L)'
;MADVVGIYWLPLLILALVAGSAGAGCWILGQENVSVISDTAGSINDSANATRFDWTAFRNTNRTIVDDMKVGLDMNDPAEEKDIGYFSGRVMEEINRSVSYETSDAADSIKYELFFIIRDPAYEYKGPAAMAENFHVSVFKTTTDPLISNPSYLSHEYVVKYNITFEPDSSQEKMKDTIWWYESDASRIVRYLTNSSIGDDIAVIVITFNDTEGDGALTFVLEAEDLEELEKYWDNDDDYISYFDWSNIVSGKEDLVYYEDPSRAIDLPAGVLSSGITDSLYASGIDENLKYDLRSQSYELMESVDGIRRSVSAGNIEETQKNSEELMELSREFSSGIINYSVDDESRALIDEYLSGVRSLSRVGSHYWDKALLPDEIYNEESIEDLREGIEQINNALESIGEIGYNPEELQIVSSSSPGIYSDCLPAGTAFHYKDAAKNNDISIKITNYYLKSRLLLKEGTSMEYREAGFGKRYIGVVVDIMHLGYRGKGSPQITTPDLSSFVFYYDGNPYTPVNIGSYIGDMGEVYTKTTLNRLERYESLIIFEIDKGDDFDPEKAYVGVDLGEYGKQVWQLSSEI
;
A
#
# COMPACT_ATOMS: atom_id res chain seq x y z
N MET A 1 33.16 42.95 37.14
CA MET A 1 33.52 44.30 36.64
C MET A 1 34.08 44.10 35.25
N ALA A 2 33.52 44.78 34.24
CA ALA A 2 33.76 44.57 32.81
C ALA A 2 33.42 43.13 32.33
N ASP A 3 32.67 42.83 31.27
CA ASP A 3 32.15 43.49 30.05
C ASP A 3 32.67 42.75 28.81
N VAL A 4 31.82 42.77 27.78
CA VAL A 4 32.05 42.54 26.34
C VAL A 4 31.49 41.21 25.74
N VAL A 5 30.28 41.34 25.16
CA VAL A 5 29.81 40.94 23.79
C VAL A 5 30.24 39.57 23.22
N GLY A 6 29.39 38.72 22.62
CA GLY A 6 27.97 38.77 22.20
C GLY A 6 27.65 37.48 21.39
N ILE A 7 26.69 37.34 20.47
CA ILE A 7 25.61 38.19 19.88
C ILE A 7 24.46 37.24 19.44
N TYR A 8 23.19 37.69 19.45
CA TYR A 8 22.02 37.03 18.81
C TYR A 8 21.41 37.96 17.75
N TRP A 9 20.88 37.45 16.63
CA TRP A 9 19.79 38.09 15.87
C TRP A 9 19.00 37.11 15.00
N LEU A 10 17.67 37.12 15.19
CA LEU A 10 16.64 36.70 14.21
C LEU A 10 16.48 37.81 13.14
N PRO A 11 15.70 37.61 12.06
CA PRO A 11 14.62 38.59 11.85
C PRO A 11 13.31 38.07 11.22
N LEU A 12 12.20 38.59 11.74
CA LEU A 12 10.93 38.81 11.01
C LEU A 12 11.10 39.90 9.93
N LEU A 13 10.32 39.83 8.82
CA LEU A 13 9.82 40.93 7.96
C LEU A 13 9.20 40.30 6.67
N ILE A 14 8.25 40.86 5.90
CA ILE A 14 7.25 41.93 6.10
C ILE A 14 6.11 41.72 5.08
N LEU A 15 4.94 42.33 5.31
CA LEU A 15 3.82 42.37 4.35
C LEU A 15 3.76 43.75 3.68
N ALA A 16 3.70 43.82 2.33
CA ALA A 16 3.51 45.07 1.59
C ALA A 16 2.81 44.85 0.24
N LEU A 17 1.87 45.74 -0.07
CA LEU A 17 0.97 45.72 -1.22
C LEU A 17 1.11 47.06 -1.96
N VAL A 18 1.01 47.11 -3.30
CA VAL A 18 0.34 48.16 -4.13
C VAL A 18 0.74 48.12 -5.63
N ALA A 19 -0.27 47.86 -6.47
CA ALA A 19 -0.56 48.33 -7.84
C ALA A 19 0.53 48.58 -8.93
N GLY A 20 0.39 47.88 -10.08
CA GLY A 20 -0.44 48.41 -11.18
C GLY A 20 0.21 48.87 -12.50
N SER A 21 0.05 48.09 -13.58
CA SER A 21 -0.22 48.49 -15.00
C SER A 21 -0.21 47.22 -15.89
N ALA A 22 -1.32 46.78 -16.48
CA ALA A 22 -2.08 47.31 -17.63
C ALA A 22 -1.55 46.82 -19.01
N GLY A 23 -2.30 45.93 -19.68
CA GLY A 23 -2.05 45.51 -21.07
C GLY A 23 -2.91 44.32 -21.54
N ALA A 24 -3.89 44.61 -22.41
CA ALA A 24 -4.81 43.75 -23.19
C ALA A 24 -4.52 42.22 -23.32
N GLY A 25 -5.54 41.35 -23.44
CA GLY A 25 -6.79 41.60 -24.17
C GLY A 25 -7.98 40.70 -23.84
N CYS A 26 -9.08 40.95 -24.55
CA CYS A 26 -10.45 40.57 -24.16
C CYS A 26 -11.10 39.66 -25.21
N TRP A 27 -11.87 38.67 -24.76
CA TRP A 27 -13.11 38.24 -25.42
C TRP A 27 -14.19 37.95 -24.35
N ILE A 28 -15.42 38.35 -24.65
CA ILE A 28 -16.62 38.25 -23.80
C ILE A 28 -17.65 37.40 -24.55
N LEU A 29 -18.44 36.59 -23.82
CA LEU A 29 -19.86 36.25 -24.02
C LEU A 29 -20.21 35.13 -23.00
N GLY A 30 -21.26 35.19 -22.17
CA GLY A 30 -22.20 36.28 -21.85
C GLY A 30 -23.04 35.90 -20.61
N GLN A 31 -23.57 36.89 -19.88
CA GLN A 31 -24.53 36.69 -18.77
C GLN A 31 -25.98 36.86 -19.24
N GLU A 32 -26.91 36.14 -18.60
CA GLU A 32 -28.26 36.61 -18.24
C GLU A 32 -28.63 36.00 -16.87
N ASN A 33 -28.85 36.81 -15.81
CA ASN A 33 -30.16 37.28 -15.27
C ASN A 33 -30.93 36.19 -14.48
N VAL A 34 -31.62 36.38 -13.34
CA VAL A 34 -32.09 37.54 -12.54
C VAL A 34 -32.64 36.97 -11.19
N SER A 35 -32.73 37.58 -10.00
CA SER A 35 -32.32 38.89 -9.42
C SER A 35 -32.38 38.83 -7.87
N VAL A 36 -31.69 39.73 -7.16
CA VAL A 36 -31.88 39.97 -5.71
C VAL A 36 -33.20 40.69 -5.42
N ILE A 37 -33.88 40.37 -4.31
CA ILE A 37 -34.88 41.24 -3.65
C ILE A 37 -34.41 41.51 -2.22
N SER A 38 -34.41 42.77 -1.79
CA SER A 38 -34.03 43.22 -0.45
C SER A 38 -35.25 43.66 0.39
N ASP A 39 -35.03 43.75 1.70
CA ASP A 39 -35.86 44.41 2.72
C ASP A 39 -37.22 43.76 3.03
N THR A 40 -37.58 43.54 4.30
CA THR A 40 -37.66 44.56 5.35
C THR A 40 -37.53 43.96 6.75
N ALA A 41 -37.01 44.73 7.72
CA ALA A 41 -36.87 44.31 9.11
C ALA A 41 -38.20 44.22 9.89
N GLY A 42 -38.31 43.22 10.76
CA GLY A 42 -39.35 43.09 11.78
C GLY A 42 -38.98 41.98 12.78
N SER A 43 -38.93 42.30 14.07
CA SER A 43 -38.62 41.33 15.13
C SER A 43 -39.88 40.71 15.74
N ILE A 44 -39.77 39.46 16.20
CA ILE A 44 -40.29 38.87 17.46
C ILE A 44 -40.47 37.34 17.30
N ASN A 45 -39.76 36.60 18.17
CA ASN A 45 -39.95 35.26 18.73
C ASN A 45 -40.50 34.04 17.94
N ASP A 46 -39.79 32.93 18.16
CA ASP A 46 -40.26 31.54 18.38
C ASP A 46 -41.22 30.88 17.37
N SER A 47 -40.66 30.09 16.45
CA SER A 47 -40.96 28.65 16.34
C SER A 47 -40.10 27.96 15.28
N ALA A 48 -39.64 26.74 15.55
CA ALA A 48 -38.88 25.95 14.60
C ALA A 48 -39.77 25.47 13.44
N ASN A 49 -39.40 25.83 12.21
CA ASN A 49 -39.92 25.24 10.99
C ASN A 49 -38.74 24.77 10.15
N ALA A 50 -38.53 23.46 10.08
CA ALA A 50 -37.50 22.86 9.24
C ALA A 50 -37.83 23.11 7.76
N THR A 51 -36.88 23.71 7.03
CA THR A 51 -36.93 23.78 5.56
C THR A 51 -36.71 22.38 5.00
N ARG A 52 -37.82 21.71 4.68
CA ARG A 52 -37.85 20.37 4.08
C ARG A 52 -37.15 20.40 2.71
N PHE A 53 -36.04 19.68 2.58
CA PHE A 53 -35.28 19.56 1.33
C PHE A 53 -36.12 18.84 0.26
N ASP A 54 -36.27 19.44 -0.93
CA ASP A 54 -37.05 18.85 -2.02
C ASP A 54 -36.19 17.89 -2.86
N TRP A 55 -36.16 16.64 -2.41
CA TRP A 55 -35.52 15.51 -3.11
C TRP A 55 -35.98 15.33 -4.56
N THR A 56 -37.15 15.84 -4.94
CA THR A 56 -37.66 15.80 -6.32
C THR A 56 -36.84 16.70 -7.26
N ALA A 57 -36.41 17.86 -6.76
CA ALA A 57 -35.55 18.78 -7.51
C ALA A 57 -34.14 18.20 -7.69
N PHE A 58 -33.57 17.60 -6.64
CA PHE A 58 -32.25 16.96 -6.68
C PHE A 58 -32.21 15.79 -7.68
N ARG A 59 -33.21 14.89 -7.65
CA ARG A 59 -33.31 13.76 -8.59
C ARG A 59 -33.39 14.20 -10.06
N ASN A 60 -34.10 15.27 -10.36
CA ASN A 60 -34.23 15.76 -11.75
C ASN A 60 -32.92 16.39 -12.26
N THR A 61 -32.17 17.07 -11.39
CA THR A 61 -30.86 17.64 -11.75
C THR A 61 -29.84 16.53 -12.05
N ASN A 62 -29.69 15.53 -11.18
CA ASN A 62 -28.74 14.44 -11.41
C ASN A 62 -29.10 13.57 -12.62
N ARG A 63 -30.39 13.37 -12.91
CA ARG A 63 -30.81 12.67 -14.13
C ARG A 63 -30.40 13.41 -15.40
N THR A 64 -30.45 14.74 -15.40
CA THR A 64 -30.04 15.55 -16.55
C THR A 64 -28.52 15.48 -16.74
N ILE A 65 -27.74 15.49 -15.65
CA ILE A 65 -26.28 15.32 -15.70
C ILE A 65 -25.89 13.95 -16.27
N VAL A 66 -26.57 12.87 -15.85
CA VAL A 66 -26.32 11.51 -16.37
C VAL A 66 -26.73 11.34 -17.83
N ASP A 67 -27.79 12.01 -18.29
CA ASP A 67 -28.21 11.98 -19.70
C ASP A 67 -27.32 12.86 -20.60
N ASP A 68 -26.77 13.98 -20.10
CA ASP A 68 -25.78 14.82 -20.81
C ASP A 68 -24.39 14.15 -20.90
N MET A 69 -23.95 13.43 -19.86
CA MET A 69 -22.69 12.67 -19.88
C MET A 69 -22.67 11.54 -20.93
N LYS A 70 -23.84 11.03 -21.34
CA LYS A 70 -23.95 9.95 -22.35
C LYS A 70 -23.75 10.37 -23.80
N VAL A 71 -23.56 11.67 -24.08
CA VAL A 71 -23.44 12.21 -25.45
C VAL A 71 -22.01 12.71 -25.76
N GLY A 72 -21.09 12.66 -24.79
CA GLY A 72 -19.80 13.38 -24.83
C GLY A 72 -18.51 12.56 -24.97
N LEU A 73 -18.56 11.24 -25.09
CA LEU A 73 -17.36 10.38 -25.09
C LEU A 73 -17.19 9.60 -26.40
N ASP A 74 -16.51 10.24 -27.36
CA ASP A 74 -15.87 9.58 -28.51
C ASP A 74 -14.35 9.58 -28.26
N MET A 75 -13.87 8.55 -27.56
CA MET A 75 -12.43 8.36 -27.26
C MET A 75 -11.99 6.99 -27.80
N ASN A 76 -10.91 6.99 -28.59
CA ASN A 76 -10.45 5.82 -29.33
C ASN A 76 -9.08 5.36 -28.79
N ASP A 77 -9.06 4.41 -27.85
CA ASP A 77 -7.92 3.47 -27.68
C ASP A 77 -8.40 2.15 -27.02
N PRO A 78 -8.30 0.96 -27.66
CA PRO A 78 -9.06 -0.22 -27.25
C PRO A 78 -8.25 -1.33 -26.55
N ALA A 79 -7.11 -1.00 -25.94
CA ALA A 79 -6.15 -2.01 -25.43
C ALA A 79 -6.32 -2.40 -23.95
N GLU A 80 -6.55 -1.44 -23.03
CA GLU A 80 -6.58 -1.69 -21.58
C GLU A 80 -7.98 -1.76 -20.96
N GLU A 81 -9.02 -1.28 -21.67
CA GLU A 81 -10.39 -1.18 -21.15
C GLU A 81 -11.11 -2.54 -20.99
N LYS A 82 -10.48 -3.64 -21.44
CA LYS A 82 -11.17 -4.93 -21.64
C LYS A 82 -11.33 -5.80 -20.40
N ASP A 83 -10.41 -5.76 -19.44
CA ASP A 83 -10.51 -6.60 -18.25
C ASP A 83 -11.34 -5.91 -17.17
N ILE A 84 -10.99 -4.67 -16.79
CA ILE A 84 -11.73 -3.89 -15.77
C ILE A 84 -13.21 -3.71 -16.18
N GLY A 85 -13.49 -3.41 -17.46
CA GLY A 85 -14.86 -3.27 -17.99
C GLY A 85 -15.66 -4.57 -18.09
N TYR A 86 -15.01 -5.74 -18.03
CA TYR A 86 -15.66 -7.05 -18.16
C TYR A 86 -15.97 -7.67 -16.79
N PHE A 87 -15.04 -7.59 -15.84
CA PHE A 87 -15.27 -8.02 -14.45
C PHE A 87 -16.38 -7.20 -13.80
N SER A 88 -16.27 -5.87 -13.86
CA SER A 88 -17.27 -4.91 -13.35
C SER A 88 -18.71 -5.21 -13.83
N GLY A 89 -18.88 -5.47 -15.14
CA GLY A 89 -20.19 -5.82 -15.72
C GLY A 89 -20.74 -7.16 -15.23
N ARG A 90 -19.87 -8.17 -15.04
CA ARG A 90 -20.26 -9.51 -14.55
C ARG A 90 -20.70 -9.47 -13.09
N VAL A 91 -19.93 -8.82 -12.21
CA VAL A 91 -20.26 -8.70 -10.78
C VAL A 91 -21.62 -8.03 -10.58
N MET A 92 -21.86 -6.94 -11.32
CA MET A 92 -23.16 -6.26 -11.33
C MET A 92 -24.30 -7.16 -11.82
N GLU A 93 -24.11 -7.90 -12.92
CA GLU A 93 -25.16 -8.80 -13.42
C GLU A 93 -25.48 -9.92 -12.43
N GLU A 94 -24.48 -10.48 -11.75
CA GLU A 94 -24.68 -11.57 -10.80
C GLU A 94 -25.27 -11.08 -9.45
N ILE A 95 -24.85 -9.93 -8.91
CA ILE A 95 -25.54 -9.25 -7.77
C ILE A 95 -27.03 -9.06 -8.10
N ASN A 96 -27.36 -8.55 -9.29
CA ASN A 96 -28.75 -8.34 -9.71
C ASN A 96 -29.58 -9.65 -9.78
N ARG A 97 -28.94 -10.81 -9.89
CA ARG A 97 -29.58 -12.14 -10.01
C ARG A 97 -29.58 -12.93 -8.72
N SER A 98 -28.59 -12.71 -7.84
CA SER A 98 -28.32 -13.57 -6.69
C SER A 98 -28.76 -12.98 -5.35
N VAL A 99 -28.89 -11.65 -5.25
CA VAL A 99 -29.34 -11.00 -4.00
C VAL A 99 -30.70 -11.55 -3.55
N SER A 100 -30.71 -12.17 -2.37
CA SER A 100 -31.88 -12.82 -1.80
C SER A 100 -32.10 -12.40 -0.35
N TYR A 101 -33.36 -12.24 0.05
CA TYR A 101 -33.74 -11.67 1.35
C TYR A 101 -34.55 -12.62 2.23
N GLU A 102 -34.11 -12.83 3.47
CA GLU A 102 -34.94 -13.39 4.54
C GLU A 102 -35.27 -12.30 5.57
N THR A 103 -36.57 -12.09 5.84
CA THR A 103 -37.05 -11.03 6.73
C THR A 103 -38.27 -11.50 7.49
N SER A 104 -38.25 -11.40 8.83
CA SER A 104 -39.44 -11.71 9.65
C SER A 104 -40.55 -10.68 9.48
N ASP A 105 -40.22 -9.37 9.48
CA ASP A 105 -41.18 -8.26 9.38
C ASP A 105 -40.60 -6.98 8.70
N ALA A 106 -39.45 -7.04 8.02
CA ALA A 106 -38.82 -5.84 7.44
C ALA A 106 -39.52 -5.32 6.18
N ALA A 107 -39.64 -3.98 6.07
CA ALA A 107 -40.35 -3.31 4.99
C ALA A 107 -39.59 -3.37 3.65
N ASP A 108 -40.34 -3.32 2.54
CA ASP A 108 -39.76 -3.35 1.18
C ASP A 108 -38.79 -2.19 0.89
N SER A 109 -38.89 -1.07 1.64
CA SER A 109 -37.93 0.04 1.57
C SER A 109 -36.53 -0.36 2.02
N ILE A 110 -36.41 -1.14 3.09
CA ILE A 110 -35.12 -1.58 3.65
C ILE A 110 -34.45 -2.58 2.70
N LYS A 111 -35.23 -3.50 2.13
CA LYS A 111 -34.74 -4.42 1.08
C LYS A 111 -34.22 -3.66 -0.13
N TYR A 112 -34.97 -2.64 -0.56
CA TYR A 112 -34.56 -1.79 -1.67
C TYR A 112 -33.26 -1.06 -1.34
N GLU A 113 -33.04 -0.59 -0.11
CA GLU A 113 -31.82 0.12 0.29
C GLU A 113 -30.59 -0.81 0.40
N LEU A 114 -30.72 -1.95 1.08
CA LEU A 114 -29.69 -2.98 1.18
C LEU A 114 -29.21 -3.51 -0.19
N PHE A 115 -30.07 -3.44 -1.20
CA PHE A 115 -29.69 -3.73 -2.58
C PHE A 115 -28.64 -2.74 -3.12
N PHE A 116 -28.79 -1.44 -2.89
CA PHE A 116 -27.81 -0.44 -3.36
C PHE A 116 -26.52 -0.52 -2.54
N ILE A 117 -26.60 -0.87 -1.26
CA ILE A 117 -25.44 -1.03 -0.37
C ILE A 117 -24.51 -2.16 -0.84
N ILE A 118 -25.03 -3.22 -1.46
CA ILE A 118 -24.20 -4.25 -2.13
C ILE A 118 -23.79 -3.83 -3.54
N ARG A 119 -24.73 -3.25 -4.28
CA ARG A 119 -24.59 -3.03 -5.72
C ARG A 119 -23.71 -1.83 -6.09
N ASP A 120 -23.76 -0.76 -5.32
CA ASP A 120 -23.04 0.47 -5.64
C ASP A 120 -21.51 0.34 -5.41
N PRO A 121 -20.99 -0.32 -4.35
CA PRO A 121 -19.57 -0.68 -4.24
C PRO A 121 -19.13 -1.87 -5.11
N ALA A 122 -19.99 -2.44 -5.96
CA ALA A 122 -19.65 -3.62 -6.78
C ALA A 122 -18.43 -3.44 -7.70
N TYR A 123 -18.06 -2.19 -7.99
CA TYR A 123 -16.87 -1.82 -8.77
C TYR A 123 -15.64 -1.53 -7.90
N GLU A 124 -15.82 -1.39 -6.59
CA GLU A 124 -14.77 -1.10 -5.60
C GLU A 124 -14.31 -2.37 -4.87
N TYR A 125 -15.08 -3.46 -4.91
CA TYR A 125 -14.68 -4.74 -4.32
C TYR A 125 -13.37 -5.24 -4.94
N LYS A 126 -12.44 -5.62 -4.06
CA LYS A 126 -11.10 -6.16 -4.40
C LYS A 126 -10.93 -7.60 -3.90
N GLY A 127 -11.81 -8.02 -2.97
CA GLY A 127 -11.79 -9.27 -2.26
C GLY A 127 -12.75 -10.34 -2.79
N PRO A 128 -13.25 -11.25 -1.92
CA PRO A 128 -14.17 -12.30 -2.31
C PRO A 128 -15.55 -11.79 -2.75
N ALA A 129 -15.97 -10.57 -2.39
CA ALA A 129 -17.24 -10.01 -2.85
C ALA A 129 -17.20 -9.67 -4.35
N ALA A 130 -16.01 -9.40 -4.92
CA ALA A 130 -15.79 -9.27 -6.36
C ALA A 130 -15.92 -10.61 -7.12
N MET A 131 -15.88 -11.74 -6.41
CA MET A 131 -16.01 -13.10 -6.97
C MET A 131 -17.33 -13.79 -6.54
N ALA A 132 -18.22 -13.07 -5.86
CA ALA A 132 -19.40 -13.65 -5.25
C ALA A 132 -20.43 -14.14 -6.29
N GLU A 133 -20.78 -15.42 -6.19
CA GLU A 133 -21.92 -16.02 -6.88
C GLU A 133 -23.25 -15.60 -6.23
N ASN A 134 -23.25 -15.39 -4.90
CA ASN A 134 -24.46 -15.15 -4.13
C ASN A 134 -24.25 -14.20 -2.95
N PHE A 135 -25.15 -13.23 -2.79
CA PHE A 135 -25.32 -12.39 -1.62
C PHE A 135 -26.66 -12.70 -0.95
N HIS A 136 -26.65 -13.49 0.12
CA HIS A 136 -27.85 -13.71 0.93
C HIS A 136 -27.90 -12.76 2.12
N VAL A 137 -28.86 -11.83 2.11
CA VAL A 137 -29.03 -10.79 3.14
C VAL A 137 -30.22 -11.13 4.04
N SER A 138 -29.96 -11.32 5.33
CA SER A 138 -31.00 -11.53 6.33
C SER A 138 -31.14 -10.28 7.20
N VAL A 139 -32.37 -9.81 7.42
CA VAL A 139 -32.63 -8.65 8.29
C VAL A 139 -33.56 -9.09 9.43
N PHE A 140 -33.08 -8.91 10.65
CA PHE A 140 -33.80 -9.22 11.88
C PHE A 140 -34.09 -7.92 12.62
N LYS A 141 -35.20 -7.87 13.35
CA LYS A 141 -35.44 -6.78 14.30
C LYS A 141 -34.78 -7.09 15.64
N THR A 142 -34.19 -6.09 16.27
CA THR A 142 -33.67 -6.18 17.64
C THR A 142 -34.79 -6.45 18.63
N THR A 143 -34.42 -6.96 19.81
CA THR A 143 -35.35 -7.08 20.94
C THR A 143 -35.22 -5.85 21.81
N THR A 144 -36.22 -4.95 21.81
CA THR A 144 -36.16 -3.69 22.55
C THR A 144 -36.41 -3.83 24.07
N ASP A 145 -36.19 -5.02 24.65
CA ASP A 145 -36.39 -5.28 26.08
C ASP A 145 -35.02 -5.21 26.80
N PRO A 146 -34.81 -4.20 27.67
CA PRO A 146 -33.52 -3.93 28.33
C PRO A 146 -33.13 -4.99 29.36
N LEU A 147 -33.97 -6.00 29.64
CA LEU A 147 -33.63 -7.11 30.52
C LEU A 147 -33.04 -8.32 29.77
N ILE A 148 -33.10 -8.34 28.43
CA ILE A 148 -32.70 -9.49 27.59
C ILE A 148 -31.90 -9.11 26.34
N SER A 149 -31.74 -7.82 26.04
CA SER A 149 -30.87 -7.31 24.96
C SER A 149 -29.57 -6.73 25.51
N ASN A 150 -28.52 -6.71 24.69
CA ASN A 150 -27.34 -5.87 24.94
C ASN A 150 -27.80 -4.39 25.02
N PRO A 151 -27.38 -3.60 26.04
CA PRO A 151 -27.71 -2.19 26.13
C PRO A 151 -27.36 -1.36 24.87
N SER A 152 -26.27 -1.68 24.18
CA SER A 152 -25.87 -1.03 22.91
C SER A 152 -26.91 -1.16 21.80
N TYR A 153 -27.76 -2.20 21.83
CA TYR A 153 -28.80 -2.43 20.82
C TYR A 153 -30.11 -1.69 21.12
N LEU A 154 -30.25 -0.96 22.24
CA LEU A 154 -31.55 -0.44 22.70
C LEU A 154 -32.05 0.81 21.94
N SER A 155 -31.15 1.53 21.27
CA SER A 155 -31.47 2.63 20.33
C SER A 155 -31.70 2.15 18.89
N HIS A 156 -31.26 0.93 18.57
CA HIS A 156 -31.10 0.43 17.22
C HIS A 156 -32.20 -0.60 16.86
N GLU A 157 -32.78 -0.56 15.66
CA GLU A 157 -33.92 -1.40 15.27
C GLU A 157 -33.51 -2.71 14.55
N TYR A 158 -32.35 -2.78 13.88
CA TYR A 158 -32.01 -3.86 12.96
C TYR A 158 -30.71 -4.59 13.28
N VAL A 159 -30.69 -5.91 13.05
CA VAL A 159 -29.48 -6.71 12.85
C VAL A 159 -29.43 -7.13 11.39
N VAL A 160 -28.33 -6.82 10.71
CA VAL A 160 -28.14 -7.11 9.28
C VAL A 160 -27.07 -8.18 9.12
N LYS A 161 -27.43 -9.31 8.50
CA LYS A 161 -26.48 -10.38 8.17
C LYS A 161 -26.31 -10.51 6.67
N TYR A 162 -25.08 -10.38 6.19
CA TYR A 162 -24.64 -10.74 4.85
C TYR A 162 -24.02 -12.14 4.89
N ASN A 163 -24.43 -13.01 3.98
CA ASN A 163 -23.77 -14.29 3.72
C ASN A 163 -23.36 -14.26 2.25
N ILE A 164 -22.06 -14.12 2.02
CA ILE A 164 -21.46 -14.00 0.70
C ILE A 164 -20.92 -15.39 0.36
N THR A 165 -21.25 -15.90 -0.83
CA THR A 165 -20.77 -17.19 -1.33
C THR A 165 -20.02 -16.96 -2.63
N PHE A 166 -18.79 -17.47 -2.73
CA PHE A 166 -17.88 -17.22 -3.85
C PHE A 166 -17.14 -18.50 -4.28
N GLU A 167 -16.76 -18.56 -5.55
CA GLU A 167 -15.85 -19.57 -6.10
C GLU A 167 -14.46 -18.91 -6.22
N PRO A 168 -13.41 -19.41 -5.53
CA PRO A 168 -12.08 -18.82 -5.60
C PRO A 168 -11.49 -18.92 -7.01
N ASP A 169 -11.02 -17.80 -7.58
CA ASP A 169 -10.24 -17.87 -8.81
C ASP A 169 -8.77 -18.26 -8.53
N SER A 170 -8.39 -19.39 -9.11
CA SER A 170 -7.00 -19.87 -9.27
C SER A 170 -5.99 -18.85 -9.82
N SER A 171 -6.44 -17.70 -10.35
CA SER A 171 -5.56 -16.64 -10.85
C SER A 171 -5.00 -15.69 -9.78
N GLN A 172 -5.52 -15.69 -8.55
CA GLN A 172 -5.10 -14.80 -7.45
C GLN A 172 -4.40 -15.53 -6.28
N GLU A 173 -3.48 -16.46 -6.59
CA GLU A 173 -2.94 -17.45 -5.62
C GLU A 173 -2.29 -16.91 -4.34
N LYS A 174 -1.84 -15.64 -4.25
CA LYS A 174 -1.02 -15.15 -3.12
C LYS A 174 -1.73 -14.33 -2.04
N MET A 175 -2.79 -13.57 -2.38
CA MET A 175 -3.50 -12.70 -1.41
C MET A 175 -4.86 -13.27 -0.99
N LYS A 176 -5.42 -14.25 -1.71
CA LYS A 176 -6.75 -14.83 -1.43
C LYS A 176 -6.93 -15.49 -0.05
N ASP A 177 -5.82 -15.84 0.59
CA ASP A 177 -5.78 -16.53 1.89
C ASP A 177 -5.33 -15.59 3.02
N THR A 178 -5.24 -14.27 2.78
CA THR A 178 -4.97 -13.26 3.82
C THR A 178 -6.27 -12.69 4.38
N ILE A 179 -6.24 -12.25 5.65
CA ILE A 179 -7.42 -11.66 6.31
C ILE A 179 -7.85 -10.33 5.65
N TRP A 180 -6.87 -9.50 5.24
CA TRP A 180 -7.07 -8.25 4.50
C TRP A 180 -7.95 -8.38 3.26
N TRP A 181 -7.81 -9.47 2.51
CA TRP A 181 -8.59 -9.72 1.29
C TRP A 181 -10.09 -9.73 1.59
N TYR A 182 -10.50 -10.30 2.73
CA TYR A 182 -11.89 -10.32 3.19
C TYR A 182 -12.30 -9.00 3.87
N GLU A 183 -11.42 -8.42 4.69
CA GLU A 183 -11.68 -7.18 5.43
C GLU A 183 -11.91 -5.99 4.53
N SER A 184 -11.17 -5.89 3.43
CA SER A 184 -11.30 -4.77 2.49
C SER A 184 -12.71 -4.71 1.87
N ASP A 185 -13.34 -5.86 1.59
CA ASP A 185 -14.72 -5.91 1.09
C ASP A 185 -15.75 -5.80 2.23
N ALA A 186 -15.48 -6.38 3.39
CA ALA A 186 -16.34 -6.26 4.57
C ALA A 186 -16.47 -4.79 5.02
N SER A 187 -15.36 -4.07 5.07
CA SER A 187 -15.28 -2.66 5.43
C SER A 187 -16.01 -1.76 4.43
N ARG A 188 -15.93 -2.08 3.12
CA ARG A 188 -16.74 -1.39 2.09
C ARG A 188 -18.24 -1.59 2.32
N ILE A 189 -18.68 -2.81 2.65
CA ILE A 189 -20.09 -3.07 3.00
C ILE A 189 -20.50 -2.27 4.24
N VAL A 190 -19.66 -2.25 5.29
CA VAL A 190 -19.91 -1.43 6.49
C VAL A 190 -20.02 0.06 6.14
N ARG A 191 -19.06 0.63 5.41
CA ARG A 191 -19.05 2.06 5.01
C ARG A 191 -20.28 2.46 4.21
N TYR A 192 -20.73 1.63 3.27
CA TYR A 192 -21.94 1.91 2.49
C TYR A 192 -23.22 1.74 3.32
N LEU A 193 -23.20 0.90 4.36
CA LEU A 193 -24.31 0.65 5.26
C LEU A 193 -24.48 1.77 6.29
N THR A 194 -23.39 2.29 6.88
CA THR A 194 -23.41 3.47 7.77
C THR A 194 -23.86 4.72 7.05
N ASN A 195 -23.32 4.98 5.85
CA ASN A 195 -23.70 6.14 5.03
C ASN A 195 -25.11 6.04 4.38
N SER A 196 -25.89 5.02 4.72
CA SER A 196 -27.28 4.83 4.24
C SER A 196 -28.31 5.47 5.17
N SER A 197 -29.57 5.57 4.74
CA SER A 197 -30.65 6.10 5.59
C SER A 197 -31.17 5.12 6.64
N ILE A 198 -30.55 3.94 6.77
CA ILE A 198 -30.76 2.97 7.84
C ILE A 198 -29.51 2.77 8.72
N GLY A 199 -28.41 3.52 8.50
CA GLY A 199 -27.16 3.39 9.27
C GLY A 199 -27.39 3.51 10.78
N ASP A 200 -27.93 4.66 11.21
CA ASP A 200 -28.35 4.98 12.58
C ASP A 200 -29.34 3.97 13.23
N ASP A 201 -29.96 3.07 12.44
CA ASP A 201 -30.92 2.08 12.95
C ASP A 201 -30.29 0.68 13.16
N ILE A 202 -28.98 0.50 12.91
CA ILE A 202 -28.33 -0.83 12.90
C ILE A 202 -27.58 -1.13 14.19
N ALA A 203 -27.97 -2.22 14.85
CA ALA A 203 -27.43 -2.68 16.12
C ALA A 203 -26.19 -3.56 15.97
N VAL A 204 -26.20 -4.42 14.93
CA VAL A 204 -25.14 -5.38 14.64
C VAL A 204 -25.09 -5.63 13.14
N ILE A 205 -23.88 -5.60 12.58
CA ILE A 205 -23.54 -6.02 11.24
C ILE A 205 -22.81 -7.35 11.33
N VAL A 206 -23.24 -8.36 10.57
CA VAL A 206 -22.56 -9.67 10.48
C VAL A 206 -22.27 -9.97 9.02
N ILE A 207 -20.99 -10.14 8.66
CA ILE A 207 -20.58 -10.43 7.28
C ILE A 207 -19.85 -11.77 7.28
N THR A 208 -20.49 -12.80 6.71
CA THR A 208 -19.93 -14.14 6.57
C THR A 208 -19.55 -14.41 5.12
N PHE A 209 -18.27 -14.65 4.85
CA PHE A 209 -17.78 -15.19 3.58
C PHE A 209 -17.73 -16.71 3.63
N ASN A 210 -18.25 -17.37 2.61
CA ASN A 210 -18.32 -18.83 2.48
C ASN A 210 -17.70 -19.24 1.15
N ASP A 211 -16.64 -20.03 1.21
CA ASP A 211 -16.04 -20.65 0.04
C ASP A 211 -16.90 -21.82 -0.44
N THR A 212 -17.22 -21.87 -1.73
CA THR A 212 -17.93 -23.00 -2.36
C THR A 212 -17.14 -24.31 -2.37
N GLU A 213 -15.80 -24.25 -2.32
CA GLU A 213 -14.93 -25.43 -2.24
C GLU A 213 -14.90 -26.05 -0.83
N GLY A 214 -15.34 -25.29 0.18
CA GLY A 214 -15.58 -25.79 1.53
C GLY A 214 -14.45 -25.55 2.56
N ASP A 215 -13.54 -24.60 2.29
CA ASP A 215 -12.43 -24.18 3.16
C ASP A 215 -12.86 -23.44 4.45
N GLY A 216 -14.02 -23.77 5.01
CA GLY A 216 -14.62 -23.05 6.12
C GLY A 216 -15.18 -21.68 5.75
N ALA A 217 -15.70 -20.99 6.77
CA ALA A 217 -16.29 -19.66 6.63
C ALA A 217 -15.53 -18.67 7.52
N LEU A 218 -15.40 -17.43 7.05
CA LEU A 218 -14.86 -16.32 7.83
C LEU A 218 -16.00 -15.34 8.11
N THR A 219 -16.25 -15.03 9.39
CA THR A 219 -17.33 -14.11 9.81
C THR A 219 -16.76 -12.95 10.59
N PHE A 220 -17.05 -11.74 10.11
CA PHE A 220 -16.83 -10.48 10.80
C PHE A 220 -18.12 -10.04 11.49
N VAL A 221 -18.01 -9.50 12.70
CA VAL A 221 -19.11 -8.94 13.49
C VAL A 221 -18.72 -7.55 13.94
N LEU A 222 -19.63 -6.60 13.79
CA LEU A 222 -19.49 -5.24 14.27
C LEU A 222 -20.76 -4.82 15.01
N GLU A 223 -20.64 -4.44 16.27
CA GLU A 223 -21.73 -3.91 17.11
C GLU A 223 -21.84 -2.38 16.97
N ALA A 224 -23.01 -1.82 17.26
CA ALA A 224 -23.29 -0.40 17.03
C ALA A 224 -22.41 0.56 17.84
N GLU A 225 -21.98 0.16 19.04
CA GLU A 225 -21.10 0.98 19.88
C GLU A 225 -19.73 1.16 19.21
N ASP A 226 -19.20 0.09 18.62
CA ASP A 226 -17.94 0.13 17.87
C ASP A 226 -18.10 0.86 16.53
N LEU A 227 -19.29 0.74 15.92
CA LEU A 227 -19.66 1.40 14.67
C LEU A 227 -19.71 2.94 14.81
N GLU A 228 -20.39 3.44 15.85
CA GLU A 228 -20.47 4.88 16.19
C GLU A 228 -19.08 5.50 16.43
N GLU A 229 -18.13 4.69 16.91
CA GLU A 229 -16.76 5.11 17.17
C GLU A 229 -15.91 5.12 15.90
N LEU A 230 -15.93 4.03 15.12
CA LEU A 230 -15.27 3.89 13.82
C LEU A 230 -15.66 4.99 12.82
N GLU A 231 -16.92 5.44 12.84
CA GLU A 231 -17.42 6.52 11.97
C GLU A 231 -16.58 7.81 12.02
N LYS A 232 -15.85 8.05 13.12
CA LYS A 232 -15.04 9.26 13.32
C LYS A 232 -13.67 9.22 12.64
N TYR A 233 -13.25 8.04 12.13
CA TYR A 233 -11.89 7.75 11.69
C TYR A 233 -11.78 7.31 10.21
N TRP A 234 -12.87 7.38 9.43
CA TRP A 234 -12.82 7.16 7.97
C TRP A 234 -12.23 8.39 7.27
N ASP A 235 -10.96 8.29 6.82
CA ASP A 235 -10.30 9.38 6.09
C ASP A 235 -10.42 9.22 4.56
N ASN A 236 -10.44 7.99 4.02
CA ASN A 236 -10.50 7.70 2.58
C ASN A 236 -11.47 6.57 2.20
N ASP A 237 -11.89 6.57 0.93
CA ASP A 237 -12.73 5.52 0.33
C ASP A 237 -12.04 4.15 0.15
N ASP A 238 -10.74 4.03 0.48
CA ASP A 238 -9.97 2.79 0.38
C ASP A 238 -9.46 2.27 1.73
N ASP A 239 -9.80 2.93 2.83
CA ASP A 239 -9.44 2.51 4.18
C ASP A 239 -10.30 1.31 4.62
N TYR A 240 -9.79 0.50 5.56
CA TYR A 240 -10.49 -0.68 6.06
C TYR A 240 -10.34 -0.88 7.58
N ILE A 241 -11.30 -1.59 8.16
CA ILE A 241 -11.35 -1.97 9.57
C ILE A 241 -10.39 -3.15 9.76
N SER A 242 -9.31 -2.92 10.52
CA SER A 242 -8.30 -3.92 10.86
C SER A 242 -8.88 -5.06 11.68
N TYR A 243 -8.26 -6.24 11.69
CA TYR A 243 -8.72 -7.41 12.44
C TYR A 243 -8.89 -7.14 13.93
N PHE A 244 -8.09 -6.22 14.48
CA PHE A 244 -8.18 -5.80 15.88
C PHE A 244 -9.40 -4.91 16.18
N ASP A 245 -10.03 -4.33 15.16
CA ASP A 245 -11.08 -3.31 15.29
C ASP A 245 -12.48 -3.81 14.90
N TRP A 246 -12.62 -5.12 14.65
CA TRP A 246 -13.91 -5.79 14.59
C TRP A 246 -14.32 -6.28 15.98
N SER A 247 -15.58 -6.04 16.38
CA SER A 247 -16.13 -6.53 17.66
C SER A 247 -15.95 -8.04 17.87
N ASN A 248 -15.99 -8.82 16.77
CA ASN A 248 -15.60 -10.23 16.79
C ASN A 248 -15.23 -10.74 15.38
N ILE A 249 -14.28 -11.67 15.31
CA ILE A 249 -13.94 -12.41 14.09
C ILE A 249 -13.95 -13.92 14.38
N VAL A 250 -14.78 -14.64 13.64
CA VAL A 250 -14.90 -16.10 13.72
C VAL A 250 -14.41 -16.71 12.41
N SER A 251 -13.20 -17.25 12.43
CA SER A 251 -12.65 -18.05 11.34
C SER A 251 -12.91 -19.54 11.56
N GLY A 252 -13.39 -20.22 10.52
CA GLY A 252 -13.36 -21.68 10.38
C GLY A 252 -12.34 -22.17 9.35
N LYS A 253 -11.47 -21.29 8.83
CA LYS A 253 -10.40 -21.66 7.88
C LYS A 253 -9.13 -22.04 8.65
N GLU A 254 -8.43 -23.10 8.22
CA GLU A 254 -7.20 -23.57 8.89
C GLU A 254 -5.94 -22.84 8.40
N ASP A 255 -5.88 -22.44 7.12
CA ASP A 255 -4.69 -21.84 6.47
C ASP A 255 -4.79 -20.30 6.28
N LEU A 256 -5.53 -19.59 7.14
CA LEU A 256 -5.70 -18.12 7.05
C LEU A 256 -4.47 -17.36 7.56
N VAL A 257 -3.87 -16.53 6.71
CA VAL A 257 -2.76 -15.64 7.07
C VAL A 257 -3.28 -14.29 7.59
N TYR A 258 -2.83 -13.86 8.76
CA TYR A 258 -3.25 -12.59 9.39
C TYR A 258 -2.54 -11.35 8.83
N TYR A 259 -2.18 -11.38 7.55
CA TYR A 259 -1.57 -10.23 6.85
C TYR A 259 -2.59 -9.13 6.59
N GLU A 260 -2.15 -7.90 6.85
CA GLU A 260 -2.86 -6.63 6.71
C GLU A 260 -2.01 -5.63 5.92
N ASP A 261 -2.62 -4.79 5.07
CA ASP A 261 -1.92 -3.61 4.51
C ASP A 261 -1.90 -2.49 5.56
N PRO A 262 -0.76 -2.16 6.20
CA PRO A 262 -0.73 -1.17 7.29
C PRO A 262 -1.02 0.25 6.78
N SER A 263 -0.85 0.52 5.48
CA SER A 263 -1.02 1.85 4.89
C SER A 263 -2.48 2.28 4.71
N ARG A 264 -3.44 1.35 4.92
CA ARG A 264 -4.88 1.54 4.73
C ARG A 264 -5.74 1.08 5.90
N ALA A 265 -5.14 0.52 6.95
CA ALA A 265 -5.86 0.20 8.18
C ALA A 265 -6.32 1.51 8.85
N ILE A 266 -7.59 1.56 9.30
CA ILE A 266 -8.09 2.68 10.11
C ILE A 266 -7.26 2.72 11.42
N ASP A 267 -6.63 3.85 11.71
CA ASP A 267 -5.78 4.00 12.88
C ASP A 267 -6.61 4.39 14.12
N LEU A 268 -7.26 3.39 14.72
CA LEU A 268 -7.91 3.58 16.01
C LEU A 268 -6.90 3.55 17.17
N PRO A 269 -7.05 4.42 18.19
CA PRO A 269 -6.34 4.25 19.45
C PRO A 269 -6.72 2.91 20.12
N ALA A 270 -5.76 2.25 20.76
CA ALA A 270 -6.02 1.00 21.47
C ALA A 270 -7.03 1.19 22.63
N GLY A 271 -7.80 0.14 22.93
CA GLY A 271 -8.82 0.14 24.00
C GLY A 271 -10.15 0.79 23.62
N VAL A 272 -10.22 1.54 22.52
CA VAL A 272 -11.39 2.32 22.08
C VAL A 272 -12.65 1.46 21.85
N LEU A 273 -12.48 0.25 21.30
CA LEU A 273 -13.55 -0.71 21.02
C LEU A 273 -13.67 -1.82 22.09
N SER A 274 -13.14 -1.60 23.30
CA SER A 274 -13.07 -2.62 24.37
C SER A 274 -14.20 -2.54 25.41
N SER A 275 -15.23 -1.72 25.15
CA SER A 275 -16.16 -1.21 26.17
C SER A 275 -17.19 -2.21 26.73
N GLY A 276 -17.12 -3.49 26.35
CA GLY A 276 -18.01 -4.54 26.86
C GLY A 276 -17.82 -4.93 28.35
N ILE A 277 -16.75 -4.48 29.03
CA ILE A 277 -16.42 -4.93 30.38
C ILE A 277 -17.07 -4.05 31.46
N THR A 278 -18.23 -4.52 31.91
CA THR A 278 -19.04 -3.90 32.97
C THR A 278 -18.30 -3.57 34.28
N ASP A 279 -18.77 -2.49 34.92
CA ASP A 279 -18.52 -2.09 36.31
C ASP A 279 -18.64 -3.29 37.29
N SER A 280 -17.52 -3.92 37.59
CA SER A 280 -17.41 -5.03 38.55
C SER A 280 -16.58 -4.58 39.75
N LEU A 281 -16.84 -5.17 40.93
CA LEU A 281 -16.15 -4.79 42.16
C LEU A 281 -14.71 -5.32 42.18
N TYR A 282 -13.82 -4.62 41.48
CA TYR A 282 -12.43 -5.01 41.28
C TYR A 282 -11.64 -5.08 42.60
N ALA A 283 -10.76 -6.09 42.68
CA ALA A 283 -9.72 -6.12 43.68
C ALA A 283 -8.65 -5.10 43.30
N SER A 284 -8.30 -4.20 44.21
CA SER A 284 -7.35 -3.12 43.93
C SER A 284 -5.95 -3.64 43.61
N GLY A 285 -5.46 -3.35 42.40
CA GLY A 285 -4.08 -3.61 41.99
C GLY A 285 -3.92 -4.77 41.00
N ILE A 286 -2.93 -4.61 40.13
CA ILE A 286 -2.61 -5.46 38.97
C ILE A 286 -2.45 -6.94 39.38
N ASP A 287 -3.26 -7.81 38.78
CA ASP A 287 -3.23 -9.27 38.99
C ASP A 287 -1.86 -9.87 38.63
N GLU A 288 -1.38 -10.80 39.43
CA GLU A 288 -0.11 -11.50 39.18
C GLU A 288 -0.20 -12.41 37.94
N ASN A 289 -1.40 -12.87 37.55
CA ASN A 289 -1.58 -13.58 36.28
C ASN A 289 -1.39 -12.63 35.09
N LEU A 290 -2.01 -11.44 35.13
CA LEU A 290 -1.84 -10.42 34.09
C LEU A 290 -0.36 -10.02 33.93
N LYS A 291 0.38 -9.83 35.04
CA LYS A 291 1.83 -9.57 34.99
C LYS A 291 2.62 -10.72 34.36
N TYR A 292 2.25 -11.96 34.67
CA TYR A 292 2.91 -13.14 34.11
C TYR A 292 2.67 -13.24 32.61
N ASP A 293 1.42 -13.06 32.17
CA ASP A 293 1.02 -13.11 30.77
C ASP A 293 1.70 -12.00 29.98
N LEU A 294 1.58 -10.73 30.39
CA LEU A 294 2.26 -9.58 29.76
C LEU A 294 3.76 -9.85 29.54
N ARG A 295 4.46 -10.38 30.55
CA ARG A 295 5.89 -10.69 30.44
C ARG A 295 6.20 -11.88 29.54
N SER A 296 5.42 -12.96 29.59
CA SER A 296 5.64 -14.15 28.73
C SER A 296 5.37 -13.80 27.27
N GLN A 297 4.23 -13.16 27.02
CA GLN A 297 3.78 -12.74 25.70
C GLN A 297 4.74 -11.73 25.09
N SER A 298 5.24 -10.75 25.86
CA SER A 298 6.30 -9.84 25.41
C SER A 298 7.57 -10.60 24.99
N TYR A 299 7.99 -11.62 25.75
CA TYR A 299 9.18 -12.40 25.38
C TYR A 299 8.99 -13.14 24.05
N GLU A 300 7.83 -13.74 23.84
CA GLU A 300 7.49 -14.51 22.63
C GLU A 300 7.37 -13.59 21.40
N LEU A 301 6.76 -12.41 21.54
CA LEU A 301 6.74 -11.37 20.48
C LEU A 301 8.16 -10.92 20.11
N MET A 302 9.02 -10.63 21.11
CA MET A 302 10.39 -10.17 20.86
C MET A 302 11.30 -11.27 20.29
N GLU A 303 11.06 -12.55 20.62
CA GLU A 303 11.75 -13.69 20.00
C GLU A 303 11.37 -13.82 18.52
N SER A 304 10.09 -13.62 18.18
CA SER A 304 9.62 -13.62 16.79
C SER A 304 10.19 -12.44 15.98
N VAL A 305 10.20 -11.22 16.54
CA VAL A 305 10.86 -10.04 15.96
C VAL A 305 12.35 -10.28 15.70
N ASP A 306 13.08 -10.91 16.64
CA ASP A 306 14.48 -11.29 16.42
C ASP A 306 14.64 -12.41 15.38
N GLY A 307 13.64 -13.29 15.24
CA GLY A 307 13.50 -14.24 14.14
C GLY A 307 13.47 -13.54 12.78
N ILE A 308 12.53 -12.59 12.59
CA ILE A 308 12.44 -11.75 11.38
C ILE A 308 13.79 -11.05 11.14
N ARG A 309 14.35 -10.41 12.17
CA ARG A 309 15.66 -9.72 12.08
C ARG A 309 16.77 -10.64 11.55
N ARG A 310 16.88 -11.85 12.10
CA ARG A 310 17.90 -12.84 11.71
C ARG A 310 17.69 -13.36 10.29
N SER A 311 16.45 -13.69 9.90
CA SER A 311 16.15 -14.21 8.57
C SER A 311 16.33 -13.16 7.49
N VAL A 312 15.90 -11.92 7.74
CA VAL A 312 16.13 -10.76 6.85
C VAL A 312 17.63 -10.49 6.69
N SER A 313 18.39 -10.46 7.79
CA SER A 313 19.85 -10.28 7.76
C SER A 313 20.59 -11.41 7.02
N ALA A 314 20.00 -12.59 6.94
CA ALA A 314 20.51 -13.74 6.19
C ALA A 314 20.05 -13.78 4.73
N GLY A 315 19.13 -12.89 4.31
CA GLY A 315 18.47 -12.95 3.00
C GLY A 315 17.54 -14.15 2.83
N ASN A 316 17.06 -14.75 3.92
CA ASN A 316 16.19 -15.91 3.87
C ASN A 316 14.70 -15.51 3.83
N ILE A 317 14.19 -15.37 2.61
CA ILE A 317 12.81 -14.92 2.32
C ILE A 317 11.76 -15.85 2.97
N GLU A 318 11.90 -17.17 2.82
CA GLU A 318 10.93 -18.15 3.32
C GLU A 318 10.85 -18.13 4.86
N GLU A 319 12.00 -18.01 5.53
CA GLU A 319 12.07 -17.89 7.00
C GLU A 319 11.58 -16.52 7.49
N THR A 320 11.78 -15.46 6.70
CA THR A 320 11.22 -14.12 6.99
C THR A 320 9.70 -14.13 6.92
N GLN A 321 9.13 -14.73 5.87
CA GLN A 321 7.68 -14.87 5.74
C GLN A 321 7.11 -15.66 6.92
N LYS A 322 7.70 -16.82 7.25
CA LYS A 322 7.25 -17.65 8.38
C LYS A 322 7.32 -16.92 9.73
N ASN A 323 8.43 -16.26 10.04
CA ASN A 323 8.56 -15.52 11.30
C ASN A 323 7.58 -14.32 11.35
N SER A 324 7.25 -13.74 10.19
CA SER A 324 6.24 -12.68 10.09
C SER A 324 4.83 -13.19 10.34
N GLU A 325 4.46 -14.36 9.78
CA GLU A 325 3.20 -15.06 10.09
C GLU A 325 3.08 -15.36 11.58
N GLU A 326 4.15 -15.88 12.18
CA GLU A 326 4.24 -16.19 13.61
C GLU A 326 4.08 -14.93 14.48
N LEU A 327 4.68 -13.78 14.10
CA LEU A 327 4.49 -12.52 14.82
C LEU A 327 3.03 -12.03 14.77
N MET A 328 2.36 -12.13 13.63
CA MET A 328 0.96 -11.72 13.47
C MET A 328 0.00 -12.66 14.22
N GLU A 329 0.25 -13.97 14.19
CA GLU A 329 -0.55 -14.96 14.92
C GLU A 329 -0.43 -14.78 16.45
N LEU A 330 0.79 -14.63 16.97
CA LEU A 330 1.03 -14.32 18.39
C LEU A 330 0.35 -13.01 18.80
N SER A 331 0.47 -11.95 17.98
CA SER A 331 -0.16 -10.65 18.25
C SER A 331 -1.68 -10.76 18.39
N ARG A 332 -2.32 -11.58 17.55
CA ARG A 332 -3.75 -11.88 17.62
C ARG A 332 -4.12 -12.70 18.86
N GLU A 333 -3.40 -13.79 19.15
CA GLU A 333 -3.69 -14.65 20.31
C GLU A 333 -3.59 -13.86 21.62
N PHE A 334 -2.50 -13.10 21.78
CA PHE A 334 -2.20 -12.36 22.99
C PHE A 334 -3.19 -11.22 23.21
N SER A 335 -3.57 -10.49 22.15
CA SER A 335 -4.58 -9.44 22.24
C SER A 335 -5.96 -9.98 22.63
N SER A 336 -6.35 -11.11 22.02
CA SER A 336 -7.60 -11.82 22.35
C SER A 336 -7.62 -12.35 23.79
N GLY A 337 -6.47 -12.78 24.31
CA GLY A 337 -6.32 -13.22 25.70
C GLY A 337 -6.40 -12.06 26.70
N ILE A 338 -5.65 -10.99 26.46
CA ILE A 338 -5.50 -9.88 27.40
C ILE A 338 -6.76 -9.02 27.53
N ILE A 339 -7.45 -8.72 26.43
CA ILE A 339 -8.61 -7.81 26.47
C ILE A 339 -9.70 -8.31 27.44
N ASN A 340 -9.85 -9.64 27.55
CA ASN A 340 -10.82 -10.34 28.40
C ASN A 340 -10.50 -10.29 29.91
N TYR A 341 -9.36 -9.75 30.33
CA TYR A 341 -9.06 -9.54 31.75
C TYR A 341 -10.04 -8.54 32.36
N SER A 342 -10.62 -8.89 33.51
CA SER A 342 -11.57 -8.05 34.24
C SER A 342 -10.80 -7.29 35.33
N VAL A 343 -10.49 -6.01 35.08
CA VAL A 343 -9.55 -5.19 35.88
C VAL A 343 -10.05 -3.76 36.13
N ASP A 344 -9.39 -3.07 37.08
CA ASP A 344 -9.62 -1.64 37.38
C ASP A 344 -9.07 -0.68 36.30
N ASP A 345 -9.50 0.59 36.34
CA ASP A 345 -9.17 1.62 35.34
C ASP A 345 -7.64 1.81 35.14
N GLU A 346 -6.84 1.71 36.20
CA GLU A 346 -5.38 1.85 36.16
C GLU A 346 -4.75 0.66 35.42
N SER A 347 -5.22 -0.55 35.70
CA SER A 347 -4.83 -1.76 34.99
C SER A 347 -5.39 -1.81 33.56
N ARG A 348 -6.52 -1.15 33.27
CA ARG A 348 -7.08 -1.04 31.92
C ARG A 348 -6.19 -0.19 31.03
N ALA A 349 -5.81 1.01 31.48
CA ALA A 349 -4.90 1.88 30.72
C ALA A 349 -3.56 1.19 30.41
N LEU A 350 -3.08 0.33 31.32
CA LEU A 350 -1.89 -0.51 31.10
C LEU A 350 -2.11 -1.60 30.04
N ILE A 351 -3.29 -2.21 30.02
CA ILE A 351 -3.69 -3.14 28.96
C ILE A 351 -3.77 -2.42 27.61
N ASP A 352 -4.36 -1.22 27.57
CA ASP A 352 -4.53 -0.46 26.32
C ASP A 352 -3.17 -0.04 25.73
N GLU A 353 -2.25 0.45 26.57
CA GLU A 353 -0.85 0.72 26.19
C GLU A 353 -0.16 -0.55 25.63
N TYR A 354 -0.33 -1.70 26.30
CA TYR A 354 0.24 -2.97 25.84
C TYR A 354 -0.34 -3.40 24.48
N LEU A 355 -1.67 -3.34 24.31
CA LEU A 355 -2.36 -3.71 23.08
C LEU A 355 -1.98 -2.80 21.91
N SER A 356 -1.74 -1.51 22.16
CA SER A 356 -1.16 -0.59 21.17
C SER A 356 0.19 -1.12 20.69
N GLY A 357 1.06 -1.52 21.63
CA GLY A 357 2.38 -2.06 21.29
C GLY A 357 2.32 -3.36 20.50
N VAL A 358 1.37 -4.24 20.83
CA VAL A 358 1.11 -5.49 20.09
C VAL A 358 0.58 -5.20 18.67
N ARG A 359 -0.31 -4.23 18.50
CA ARG A 359 -0.81 -3.78 17.18
C ARG A 359 0.34 -3.30 16.30
N SER A 360 1.21 -2.44 16.83
CA SER A 360 2.40 -1.94 16.12
C SER A 360 3.35 -3.08 15.72
N LEU A 361 3.58 -4.09 16.57
CA LEU A 361 4.35 -5.28 16.17
C LEU A 361 3.65 -6.17 15.13
N SER A 362 2.32 -6.25 15.14
CA SER A 362 1.56 -6.94 14.07
C SER A 362 1.74 -6.24 12.72
N ARG A 363 1.78 -4.89 12.70
CA ARG A 363 2.12 -4.11 11.50
C ARG A 363 3.55 -4.41 11.01
N VAL A 364 4.52 -4.53 11.91
CA VAL A 364 5.89 -5.00 11.57
C VAL A 364 5.84 -6.37 10.88
N GLY A 365 5.11 -7.33 11.44
CA GLY A 365 4.90 -8.64 10.80
C GLY A 365 4.36 -8.50 9.38
N SER A 366 3.28 -7.72 9.19
CA SER A 366 2.71 -7.49 7.87
C SER A 366 3.69 -6.85 6.87
N HIS A 367 4.45 -5.83 7.31
CA HIS A 367 5.47 -5.17 6.47
C HIS A 367 6.55 -6.11 5.96
N TYR A 368 6.97 -7.11 6.74
CA TYR A 368 8.00 -8.08 6.35
C TYR A 368 7.43 -9.31 5.62
N TRP A 369 6.15 -9.63 5.84
CA TRP A 369 5.45 -10.67 5.10
C TRP A 369 5.28 -10.29 3.62
N ASP A 370 4.71 -9.12 3.34
CA ASP A 370 4.50 -8.66 1.96
C ASP A 370 5.82 -8.44 1.20
N LYS A 371 6.82 -7.86 1.86
CA LYS A 371 8.16 -7.68 1.27
C LYS A 371 8.92 -9.00 1.06
N ALA A 372 8.57 -10.07 1.78
CA ALA A 372 9.05 -11.41 1.44
C ALA A 372 8.42 -11.92 0.13
N LEU A 373 7.18 -11.54 -0.19
CA LEU A 373 6.54 -11.83 -1.48
C LEU A 373 7.03 -10.90 -2.61
N LEU A 374 7.49 -9.69 -2.27
CA LEU A 374 8.00 -8.64 -3.16
C LEU A 374 9.48 -8.28 -2.85
N PRO A 375 10.45 -9.21 -3.05
CA PRO A 375 11.83 -9.08 -2.57
C PRO A 375 12.68 -7.98 -3.22
N ASP A 376 12.13 -7.20 -4.14
CA ASP A 376 12.79 -6.04 -4.76
C ASP A 376 12.62 -4.75 -3.91
N GLU A 377 11.72 -4.72 -2.92
CA GLU A 377 11.51 -3.59 -2.00
C GLU A 377 12.09 -3.86 -0.62
N ILE A 378 13.27 -3.29 -0.34
CA ILE A 378 14.01 -3.54 0.91
C ILE A 378 13.96 -2.30 1.84
N TYR A 379 13.17 -2.45 2.91
CA TYR A 379 12.83 -1.53 4.02
C TYR A 379 11.97 -0.31 3.68
N ASN A 380 10.90 -0.16 4.46
CA ASN A 380 10.10 1.05 4.59
C ASN A 380 10.43 1.70 5.94
N GLU A 381 10.59 3.02 5.99
CA GLU A 381 10.81 3.78 7.24
C GLU A 381 9.68 3.52 8.25
N GLU A 382 8.44 3.35 7.77
CA GLU A 382 7.26 3.00 8.58
C GLU A 382 7.47 1.69 9.37
N SER A 383 8.07 0.65 8.78
CA SER A 383 8.33 -0.62 9.49
C SER A 383 9.38 -0.51 10.61
N ILE A 384 10.18 0.56 10.62
CA ILE A 384 11.13 0.88 11.69
C ILE A 384 10.45 1.78 12.74
N GLU A 385 9.55 2.66 12.31
CA GLU A 385 8.66 3.46 13.17
C GLU A 385 7.76 2.54 14.01
N ASP A 386 6.99 1.65 13.36
CA ASP A 386 6.11 0.64 13.98
C ASP A 386 6.87 -0.24 14.98
N LEU A 387 8.09 -0.68 14.63
CA LEU A 387 8.94 -1.50 15.52
C LEU A 387 9.39 -0.71 16.76
N ARG A 388 9.77 0.56 16.57
CA ARG A 388 10.21 1.43 17.65
C ARG A 388 9.06 1.74 18.60
N GLU A 389 7.90 2.10 18.05
CA GLU A 389 6.68 2.40 18.80
C GLU A 389 6.15 1.17 19.54
N GLY A 390 6.11 0.00 18.88
CA GLY A 390 5.67 -1.25 19.48
C GLY A 390 6.52 -1.66 20.70
N ILE A 391 7.84 -1.54 20.60
CA ILE A 391 8.76 -1.80 21.71
C ILE A 391 8.63 -0.73 22.81
N GLU A 392 8.44 0.55 22.46
CA GLU A 392 8.26 1.64 23.42
C GLU A 392 6.99 1.44 24.27
N GLN A 393 5.86 1.12 23.64
CA GLN A 393 4.57 0.87 24.29
C GLN A 393 4.60 -0.40 25.17
N ILE A 394 5.16 -1.50 24.67
CA ILE A 394 5.36 -2.73 25.48
C ILE A 394 6.26 -2.45 26.69
N ASN A 395 7.33 -1.66 26.52
CA ASN A 395 8.21 -1.28 27.62
C ASN A 395 7.49 -0.43 28.68
N ASN A 396 6.66 0.53 28.27
CA ASN A 396 5.86 1.35 29.20
C ASN A 396 4.92 0.49 30.07
N ALA A 397 4.27 -0.51 29.47
CA ALA A 397 3.45 -1.48 30.19
C ALA A 397 4.28 -2.36 31.15
N LEU A 398 5.45 -2.83 30.71
CA LEU A 398 6.35 -3.66 31.52
C LEU A 398 7.00 -2.92 32.69
N GLU A 399 7.44 -1.66 32.49
CA GLU A 399 7.95 -0.81 33.56
C GLU A 399 6.87 -0.53 34.62
N SER A 400 5.62 -0.38 34.20
CA SER A 400 4.46 -0.16 35.08
C SER A 400 4.16 -1.37 35.99
N ILE A 401 4.51 -2.59 35.58
CA ILE A 401 4.48 -3.79 36.44
C ILE A 401 5.80 -4.06 37.20
N GLY A 402 6.82 -3.23 36.98
CA GLY A 402 8.14 -3.33 37.63
C GLY A 402 9.12 -4.32 36.98
N GLU A 403 8.87 -4.71 35.73
CA GLU A 403 9.78 -5.53 34.92
C GLU A 403 10.77 -4.65 34.13
N ILE A 404 11.79 -5.28 33.53
CA ILE A 404 12.80 -4.59 32.71
C ILE A 404 12.42 -4.72 31.23
N GLY A 405 12.27 -3.58 30.54
CA GLY A 405 11.98 -3.52 29.11
C GLY A 405 13.14 -3.95 28.19
N TYR A 406 12.83 -4.05 26.91
CA TYR A 406 13.73 -4.44 25.82
C TYR A 406 14.42 -3.22 25.20
N ASN A 407 15.62 -3.41 24.65
CA ASN A 407 16.32 -2.35 23.92
C ASN A 407 15.90 -2.36 22.43
N PRO A 408 15.17 -1.34 21.92
CA PRO A 408 14.78 -1.30 20.52
C PRO A 408 15.98 -1.25 19.57
N GLU A 409 17.14 -0.71 19.98
CA GLU A 409 18.36 -0.71 19.16
C GLU A 409 18.95 -2.12 18.96
N GLU A 410 18.72 -3.04 19.91
CA GLU A 410 19.22 -4.43 19.81
C GLU A 410 18.34 -5.31 18.93
N LEU A 411 17.03 -5.00 18.86
CA LEU A 411 16.04 -5.66 18.02
C LEU A 411 15.81 -4.94 16.68
N GLN A 412 16.37 -3.74 16.50
CA GLN A 412 16.27 -3.00 15.25
C GLN A 412 16.68 -3.90 14.09
N ILE A 413 15.77 -4.01 13.11
CA ILE A 413 16.05 -4.72 11.87
C ILE A 413 16.93 -3.80 11.02
N VAL A 414 18.22 -3.80 11.37
CA VAL A 414 19.23 -3.03 10.67
C VAL A 414 19.27 -3.51 9.23
N SER A 415 18.97 -2.61 8.31
CA SER A 415 19.35 -2.77 6.92
C SER A 415 20.84 -3.02 6.84
N SER A 416 21.20 -4.30 6.72
CA SER A 416 22.43 -4.71 6.07
C SER A 416 22.32 -4.15 4.66
N SER A 417 22.88 -2.94 4.48
CA SER A 417 22.76 -2.08 3.29
C SER A 417 22.64 -2.95 2.05
N SER A 418 21.42 -2.96 1.48
CA SER A 418 20.89 -4.06 0.65
C SER A 418 22.01 -4.76 -0.10
N PRO A 419 22.36 -6.03 0.22
CA PRO A 419 23.37 -6.76 -0.53
C PRO A 419 22.82 -6.85 -1.93
N GLY A 420 23.31 -5.96 -2.81
CA GLY A 420 22.57 -5.54 -3.99
C GLY A 420 22.09 -6.73 -4.80
N ILE A 421 20.96 -6.60 -5.51
CA ILE A 421 20.21 -7.67 -6.20
C ILE A 421 21.10 -8.74 -6.87
N TYR A 422 22.30 -8.32 -7.30
CA TYR A 422 23.42 -9.20 -7.62
C TYR A 422 24.57 -9.04 -6.60
N SER A 423 24.63 -9.90 -5.57
CA SER A 423 25.62 -9.81 -4.48
C SER A 423 27.07 -9.99 -4.94
N ASP A 424 27.29 -10.64 -6.08
CA ASP A 424 28.57 -10.78 -6.77
C ASP A 424 28.80 -9.67 -7.85
N CYS A 425 28.07 -8.55 -7.82
CA CYS A 425 28.24 -7.50 -8.82
C CYS A 425 29.59 -6.77 -8.74
N LEU A 426 30.00 -6.23 -9.88
CA LEU A 426 31.22 -5.45 -10.01
C LEU A 426 30.91 -3.95 -9.81
N PRO A 427 31.67 -3.22 -8.97
CA PRO A 427 31.51 -1.76 -8.88
C PRO A 427 31.79 -1.08 -10.22
N ALA A 428 31.12 0.04 -10.49
CA ALA A 428 31.41 0.89 -11.64
C ALA A 428 32.93 1.17 -11.77
N GLY A 429 33.45 1.14 -12.99
CA GLY A 429 34.88 1.26 -13.29
C GLY A 429 35.68 -0.06 -13.19
N THR A 430 35.16 -1.10 -12.54
CA THR A 430 35.84 -2.39 -12.37
C THR A 430 35.86 -3.21 -13.66
N ALA A 431 37.03 -3.72 -14.05
CA ALA A 431 37.21 -4.49 -15.28
C ALA A 431 37.06 -5.99 -15.07
N PHE A 432 36.07 -6.59 -15.73
CA PHE A 432 35.96 -8.03 -15.87
C PHE A 432 36.91 -8.52 -16.96
N HIS A 433 37.63 -9.60 -16.67
CA HIS A 433 38.67 -10.15 -17.54
C HIS A 433 38.30 -11.55 -18.00
N TYR A 434 38.17 -11.73 -19.32
CA TYR A 434 37.79 -13.00 -19.92
C TYR A 434 38.57 -13.28 -21.21
N LYS A 435 38.22 -14.36 -21.91
CA LYS A 435 38.82 -14.74 -23.18
C LYS A 435 37.76 -14.96 -24.23
N ASP A 436 38.14 -14.86 -25.50
CA ASP A 436 37.30 -15.36 -26.57
C ASP A 436 37.03 -16.88 -26.41
N ALA A 437 35.96 -17.39 -27.00
CA ALA A 437 35.60 -18.82 -26.92
C ALA A 437 36.74 -19.75 -27.40
N ALA A 438 37.56 -19.27 -28.34
CA ALA A 438 38.73 -19.98 -28.84
C ALA A 438 39.97 -19.93 -27.90
N LYS A 439 39.89 -19.16 -26.81
CA LYS A 439 40.89 -18.99 -25.73
C LYS A 439 42.26 -18.49 -26.22
N ASN A 440 42.22 -17.72 -27.31
CA ASN A 440 43.34 -17.14 -28.04
C ASN A 440 43.56 -15.66 -27.74
N ASN A 441 42.52 -14.94 -27.33
CA ASN A 441 42.57 -13.52 -27.03
C ASN A 441 42.14 -13.26 -25.58
N ASP A 442 42.84 -12.38 -24.89
CA ASP A 442 42.48 -11.88 -23.56
C ASP A 442 41.76 -10.52 -23.73
N ILE A 443 40.61 -10.37 -23.07
CA ILE A 443 39.66 -9.26 -23.25
C ILE A 443 39.31 -8.68 -21.88
N SER A 444 39.19 -7.36 -21.79
CA SER A 444 38.53 -6.70 -20.65
C SER A 444 37.28 -5.95 -21.10
N ILE A 445 36.26 -5.97 -20.25
CA ILE A 445 35.06 -5.12 -20.35
C ILE A 445 34.81 -4.46 -18.99
N LYS A 446 34.37 -3.20 -19.01
CA LYS A 446 33.87 -2.49 -17.83
C LYS A 446 32.76 -1.52 -18.21
N ILE A 447 31.88 -1.25 -17.26
CA ILE A 447 30.96 -0.12 -17.27
C ILE A 447 31.62 1.02 -16.48
N THR A 448 31.65 2.24 -17.01
CA THR A 448 32.46 3.33 -16.41
C THR A 448 31.65 4.47 -15.82
N ASN A 449 30.55 4.88 -16.45
CA ASN A 449 29.73 6.00 -16.04
C ASN A 449 28.34 5.91 -16.69
N TYR A 450 27.40 6.75 -16.25
CA TYR A 450 26.09 6.90 -16.86
C TYR A 450 25.68 8.38 -17.01
N TYR A 451 24.62 8.61 -17.79
CA TYR A 451 24.05 9.92 -18.05
C TYR A 451 22.53 9.83 -18.12
N LEU A 452 21.80 10.72 -17.44
CA LEU A 452 20.34 10.84 -17.53
C LEU A 452 19.94 12.02 -18.42
N LYS A 453 18.96 11.80 -19.31
CA LYS A 453 18.44 12.83 -20.24
C LYS A 453 16.96 12.61 -20.55
N SER A 454 16.15 13.66 -20.50
CA SER A 454 14.77 13.62 -21.02
C SER A 454 14.69 13.67 -22.56
N ARG A 455 15.78 14.10 -23.23
CA ARG A 455 15.89 14.16 -24.69
C ARG A 455 17.35 14.02 -25.14
N LEU A 456 17.56 13.43 -26.30
CA LEU A 456 18.87 13.23 -26.92
C LEU A 456 19.02 14.12 -28.15
N LEU A 457 20.21 14.69 -28.35
CA LEU A 457 20.55 15.42 -29.57
C LEU A 457 21.26 14.49 -30.55
N LEU A 458 20.51 13.94 -31.51
CA LEU A 458 21.02 13.05 -32.54
C LEU A 458 21.72 13.86 -33.62
N LYS A 459 22.91 13.40 -34.02
CA LYS A 459 23.72 14.02 -35.07
C LYS A 459 24.04 13.00 -36.16
N GLU A 460 23.53 13.28 -37.35
CA GLU A 460 23.82 12.50 -38.56
C GLU A 460 24.42 13.43 -39.62
N GLY A 461 25.74 13.32 -39.82
CA GLY A 461 26.49 14.23 -40.70
C GLY A 461 26.41 15.69 -40.26
N THR A 462 25.68 16.50 -41.03
CA THR A 462 25.42 17.92 -40.75
C THR A 462 24.03 18.21 -40.17
N SER A 463 23.15 17.21 -40.11
CA SER A 463 21.82 17.32 -39.50
C SER A 463 21.91 17.12 -37.99
N MET A 464 21.04 17.83 -37.26
CA MET A 464 20.84 17.68 -35.82
C MET A 464 19.34 17.61 -35.54
N GLU A 465 18.91 16.61 -34.78
CA GLU A 465 17.52 16.34 -34.42
C GLU A 465 17.42 16.06 -32.92
N TYR A 466 16.37 16.53 -32.25
CA TYR A 466 16.07 16.14 -30.88
C TYR A 466 15.10 14.95 -30.89
N ARG A 467 15.48 13.87 -30.20
CA ARG A 467 14.56 12.77 -29.86
C ARG A 467 14.20 12.89 -28.39
N GLU A 468 12.91 13.08 -28.11
CA GLU A 468 12.37 13.04 -26.74
C GLU A 468 12.06 11.59 -26.36
N ALA A 469 12.11 11.26 -25.07
CA ALA A 469 11.66 9.97 -24.56
C ALA A 469 10.13 9.87 -24.63
N GLY A 470 9.58 8.65 -24.52
CA GLY A 470 8.13 8.44 -24.39
C GLY A 470 7.51 9.23 -23.22
N PHE A 471 6.19 9.43 -23.25
CA PHE A 471 5.47 10.03 -22.12
C PHE A 471 5.71 9.19 -20.85
N GLY A 472 6.01 9.86 -19.73
CA GLY A 472 6.38 9.18 -18.50
C GLY A 472 7.77 8.53 -18.48
N LYS A 473 8.65 8.78 -19.49
CA LYS A 473 9.97 8.13 -19.60
C LYS A 473 11.14 9.12 -19.68
N ARG A 474 12.35 8.58 -19.51
CA ARG A 474 13.65 9.28 -19.66
C ARG A 474 14.69 8.33 -20.27
N TYR A 475 15.70 8.87 -20.95
CA TYR A 475 16.85 8.09 -21.40
C TYR A 475 17.92 7.99 -20.31
N ILE A 476 18.49 6.79 -20.16
CA ILE A 476 19.79 6.58 -19.51
C ILE A 476 20.80 6.11 -20.56
N GLY A 477 21.95 6.78 -20.61
CA GLY A 477 23.09 6.40 -21.44
C GLY A 477 24.22 5.86 -20.58
N VAL A 478 24.56 4.58 -20.73
CA VAL A 478 25.59 3.86 -20.00
C VAL A 478 26.87 3.78 -20.84
N VAL A 479 28.00 4.19 -20.29
CA VAL A 479 29.31 4.10 -20.97
C VAL A 479 29.95 2.74 -20.73
N VAL A 480 30.24 2.02 -21.81
CA VAL A 480 30.97 0.75 -21.81
C VAL A 480 32.35 0.94 -22.45
N ASP A 481 33.36 0.32 -21.85
CA ASP A 481 34.74 0.29 -22.34
C ASP A 481 35.22 -1.16 -22.51
N ILE A 482 35.59 -1.52 -23.74
CA ILE A 482 36.04 -2.85 -24.14
C ILE A 482 37.44 -2.75 -24.72
N MET A 483 38.37 -3.58 -24.24
CA MET A 483 39.76 -3.57 -24.69
C MET A 483 40.30 -4.97 -25.00
N HIS A 484 41.04 -5.07 -26.11
CA HIS A 484 41.79 -6.26 -26.48
C HIS A 484 43.16 -6.25 -25.78
N LEU A 485 43.31 -6.98 -24.66
CA LEU A 485 44.53 -6.95 -23.86
C LEU A 485 45.71 -7.72 -24.47
N GLY A 486 45.45 -8.85 -25.13
CA GLY A 486 46.54 -9.67 -25.67
C GLY A 486 46.10 -10.81 -26.58
N TYR A 487 47.00 -11.20 -27.49
CA TYR A 487 46.82 -12.32 -28.42
C TYR A 487 47.87 -13.40 -28.15
N ARG A 488 47.42 -14.66 -28.03
CA ARG A 488 48.22 -15.82 -27.59
C ARG A 488 48.82 -16.65 -28.73
N GLY A 489 48.71 -16.18 -29.98
CA GLY A 489 49.48 -16.73 -31.11
C GLY A 489 48.84 -17.89 -31.89
N LYS A 490 47.54 -18.17 -31.69
CA LYS A 490 46.77 -19.15 -32.46
C LYS A 490 45.45 -18.53 -32.93
N GLY A 491 45.01 -18.80 -34.15
CA GLY A 491 43.73 -18.30 -34.68
C GLY A 491 43.78 -16.83 -35.14
N SER A 492 42.68 -16.11 -34.95
CA SER A 492 42.57 -14.68 -35.31
C SER A 492 43.17 -13.79 -34.22
N PRO A 493 43.95 -12.74 -34.58
CA PRO A 493 44.45 -11.73 -33.64
C PRO A 493 43.46 -10.58 -33.40
N GLN A 494 42.20 -10.75 -33.81
CA GLN A 494 41.11 -9.80 -33.65
C GLN A 494 40.01 -10.43 -32.79
N ILE A 495 39.33 -9.58 -32.02
CA ILE A 495 38.11 -9.93 -31.27
C ILE A 495 36.92 -9.17 -31.84
N THR A 496 35.72 -9.71 -31.71
CA THR A 496 34.48 -8.99 -31.95
C THR A 496 33.84 -8.66 -30.61
N THR A 497 33.33 -7.45 -30.44
CA THR A 497 32.63 -7.06 -29.21
C THR A 497 31.27 -7.79 -29.08
N PRO A 498 30.65 -7.86 -27.89
CA PRO A 498 29.32 -8.43 -27.72
C PRO A 498 28.27 -7.78 -28.62
N ASP A 499 27.17 -8.48 -28.90
CA ASP A 499 26.01 -7.88 -29.57
C ASP A 499 25.36 -6.83 -28.66
N LEU A 500 24.71 -5.82 -29.24
CA LEU A 500 23.96 -4.84 -28.44
C LEU A 500 22.90 -5.53 -27.57
N SER A 501 22.26 -6.58 -28.08
CA SER A 501 21.28 -7.41 -27.35
C SER A 501 21.86 -8.25 -26.21
N SER A 502 23.20 -8.33 -26.05
CA SER A 502 23.84 -8.96 -24.89
C SER A 502 23.78 -8.08 -23.64
N PHE A 503 23.44 -6.80 -23.78
CA PHE A 503 23.35 -5.83 -22.69
C PHE A 503 21.90 -5.67 -22.22
N VAL A 504 21.69 -5.64 -20.91
CA VAL A 504 20.40 -5.32 -20.28
C VAL A 504 20.67 -4.38 -19.11
N PHE A 505 19.90 -3.30 -19.03
CA PHE A 505 19.90 -2.41 -17.87
C PHE A 505 18.82 -2.89 -16.91
N TYR A 506 19.12 -2.91 -15.62
CA TYR A 506 18.18 -3.22 -14.55
C TYR A 506 18.07 -1.99 -13.66
N TYR A 507 16.86 -1.54 -13.41
CA TYR A 507 16.59 -0.45 -12.48
C TYR A 507 15.38 -0.82 -11.64
N ASP A 508 15.59 -0.95 -10.33
CA ASP A 508 14.55 -1.33 -9.38
C ASP A 508 13.86 -2.64 -9.79
N GLY A 509 14.65 -3.73 -9.87
CA GLY A 509 14.26 -5.05 -10.40
C GLY A 509 14.02 -5.11 -11.93
N ASN A 510 13.47 -4.05 -12.50
CA ASN A 510 12.89 -4.03 -13.85
C ASN A 510 13.95 -4.07 -14.98
N PRO A 511 13.82 -4.99 -15.96
CA PRO A 511 14.76 -5.13 -17.08
C PRO A 511 14.40 -4.25 -18.28
N TYR A 512 15.36 -3.43 -18.73
CA TYR A 512 15.25 -2.55 -19.89
C TYR A 512 16.20 -2.99 -21.01
N THR A 513 15.66 -3.10 -22.22
CA THR A 513 16.45 -3.46 -23.41
C THR A 513 17.05 -2.22 -24.08
N PRO A 514 18.24 -2.34 -24.72
CA PRO A 514 18.86 -1.18 -25.36
C PRO A 514 18.06 -0.64 -26.54
N VAL A 515 17.91 0.68 -26.60
CA VAL A 515 17.30 1.40 -27.72
C VAL A 515 18.34 1.56 -28.83
N ASN A 516 18.04 1.06 -30.03
CA ASN A 516 18.91 1.23 -31.18
C ASN A 516 18.84 2.68 -31.71
N ILE A 517 19.83 3.48 -31.35
CA ILE A 517 20.01 4.85 -31.83
C ILE A 517 21.20 4.86 -32.81
N GLY A 518 20.92 4.67 -34.09
CA GLY A 518 21.92 4.56 -35.16
C GLY A 518 22.68 5.85 -35.51
N SER A 519 22.86 6.78 -34.57
CA SER A 519 23.43 8.12 -34.79
C SER A 519 24.27 8.57 -33.61
N TYR A 520 25.25 9.44 -33.86
CA TYR A 520 26.08 10.05 -32.80
C TYR A 520 25.22 10.93 -31.88
N ILE A 521 25.48 10.92 -30.56
CA ILE A 521 24.76 11.77 -29.61
C ILE A 521 25.64 12.98 -29.26
N GLY A 522 25.18 14.16 -29.66
CA GLY A 522 25.97 15.39 -29.78
C GLY A 522 26.71 15.83 -28.51
N ASP A 523 26.18 15.49 -27.33
CA ASP A 523 26.69 15.85 -26.00
C ASP A 523 27.13 14.65 -25.15
N MET A 524 27.11 13.42 -25.68
CA MET A 524 27.40 12.18 -24.92
C MET A 524 28.35 11.20 -25.63
N GLY A 525 28.54 11.29 -26.95
CA GLY A 525 29.55 10.53 -27.69
C GLY A 525 29.01 9.55 -28.74
N GLU A 526 29.83 8.55 -29.07
CA GLU A 526 29.48 7.50 -30.03
C GLU A 526 28.57 6.44 -29.39
N VAL A 527 27.44 6.13 -30.04
CA VAL A 527 26.55 5.05 -29.61
C VAL A 527 27.21 3.69 -29.89
N TYR A 528 27.01 2.74 -28.99
CA TYR A 528 27.54 1.39 -29.10
C TYR A 528 27.09 0.71 -30.39
N THR A 529 28.06 0.26 -31.17
CA THR A 529 27.83 -0.64 -32.30
C THR A 529 28.79 -1.82 -32.19
N LYS A 530 28.31 -3.01 -32.58
CA LYS A 530 29.16 -4.21 -32.60
C LYS A 530 30.33 -3.99 -33.55
N THR A 531 31.55 -4.07 -33.04
CA THR A 531 32.76 -3.77 -33.81
C THR A 531 33.81 -4.86 -33.64
N THR A 532 34.87 -4.80 -34.44
CA THR A 532 36.01 -5.72 -34.38
C THR A 532 37.26 -4.95 -33.95
N LEU A 533 37.89 -5.40 -32.86
CA LEU A 533 39.06 -4.77 -32.27
C LEU A 533 40.31 -5.57 -32.60
N ASN A 534 41.36 -4.86 -33.01
CA ASN A 534 42.70 -5.39 -33.18
C ASN A 534 43.41 -5.50 -31.82
N ARG A 535 44.54 -6.20 -31.79
CA ARG A 535 45.38 -6.32 -30.60
C ARG A 535 45.75 -4.95 -30.01
N LEU A 536 45.52 -4.76 -28.70
CA LEU A 536 45.75 -3.53 -27.93
C LEU A 536 44.84 -2.34 -28.31
N GLU A 537 43.78 -2.59 -29.09
CA GLU A 537 42.75 -1.59 -29.38
C GLU A 537 41.71 -1.53 -28.24
N ARG A 538 41.13 -0.34 -28.06
CA ARG A 538 40.16 0.02 -27.02
C ARG A 538 38.96 0.68 -27.70
N TYR A 539 37.75 0.32 -27.27
CA TYR A 539 36.49 0.86 -27.75
C TYR A 539 35.64 1.30 -26.56
N GLU A 540 35.46 2.62 -26.44
CA GLU A 540 34.63 3.27 -25.44
C GLU A 540 33.41 3.86 -26.16
N SER A 541 32.21 3.52 -25.73
CA SER A 541 30.97 3.92 -26.40
C SER A 541 29.76 3.85 -25.46
N LEU A 542 28.62 4.36 -25.92
CA LEU A 542 27.45 4.63 -25.11
C LEU A 542 26.27 3.73 -25.50
N ILE A 543 25.74 2.97 -24.55
CA ILE A 543 24.52 2.17 -24.71
C ILE A 543 23.35 2.97 -24.16
N ILE A 544 22.28 3.14 -24.94
CA ILE A 544 21.09 3.90 -24.53
C ILE A 544 19.98 2.94 -24.14
N PHE A 545 19.30 3.24 -23.04
CA PHE A 545 18.05 2.62 -22.62
C PHE A 545 17.00 3.72 -22.40
N GLU A 546 15.73 3.40 -22.61
CA GLU A 546 14.61 4.25 -22.22
C GLU A 546 13.94 3.61 -21.00
N ILE A 547 13.87 4.38 -19.91
CA ILE A 547 13.44 3.92 -18.58
C ILE A 547 12.29 4.79 -18.09
N ASP A 548 11.48 4.28 -17.18
CA ASP A 548 10.38 5.04 -16.62
C ASP A 548 10.88 6.19 -15.73
N LYS A 549 10.14 7.30 -15.76
CA LYS A 549 10.51 8.57 -15.14
C LYS A 549 9.82 8.68 -13.78
N GLY A 550 10.31 7.89 -12.82
CA GLY A 550 10.09 8.17 -11.40
C GLY A 550 10.67 9.52 -10.99
N ASP A 551 10.22 10.04 -9.85
CA ASP A 551 10.51 11.41 -9.42
C ASP A 551 12.01 11.65 -9.15
N ASP A 552 12.72 10.66 -8.64
CA ASP A 552 14.18 10.65 -8.54
C ASP A 552 14.83 9.44 -9.25
N PHE A 553 16.14 9.49 -9.49
CA PHE A 553 16.92 8.34 -9.98
C PHE A 553 17.93 7.94 -8.92
N ASP A 554 17.82 6.70 -8.46
CA ASP A 554 18.79 6.12 -7.54
C ASP A 554 19.81 5.24 -8.29
N PRO A 555 21.11 5.60 -8.33
CA PRO A 555 22.14 4.76 -8.94
C PRO A 555 22.45 3.48 -8.13
N GLU A 556 22.08 3.38 -6.85
CA GLU A 556 22.29 2.16 -6.04
C GLU A 556 21.35 1.02 -6.50
N LYS A 557 20.12 1.37 -6.89
CA LYS A 557 19.13 0.48 -7.53
C LYS A 557 19.44 0.14 -9.01
N ALA A 558 20.53 0.66 -9.57
CA ALA A 558 20.82 0.61 -11.01
C ALA A 558 21.97 -0.33 -11.37
N TYR A 559 21.72 -1.33 -12.23
CA TYR A 559 22.69 -2.35 -12.64
C TYR A 559 22.74 -2.53 -14.16
N VAL A 560 23.87 -2.99 -14.68
CA VAL A 560 24.07 -3.32 -16.09
C VAL A 560 24.56 -4.75 -16.20
N GLY A 561 23.72 -5.62 -16.77
CA GLY A 561 24.08 -7.00 -17.09
C GLY A 561 24.61 -7.14 -18.50
N VAL A 562 25.63 -7.98 -18.69
CA VAL A 562 26.21 -8.35 -19.98
C VAL A 562 26.35 -9.87 -20.08
N ASP A 563 25.66 -10.49 -21.03
CA ASP A 563 25.85 -11.90 -21.35
C ASP A 563 27.12 -12.12 -22.19
N LEU A 564 28.07 -12.86 -21.63
CA LEU A 564 29.35 -13.22 -22.24
C LEU A 564 29.44 -14.71 -22.61
N GLY A 565 28.31 -15.41 -22.73
CA GLY A 565 28.22 -16.79 -23.21
C GLY A 565 28.83 -17.81 -22.23
N GLU A 566 29.99 -18.41 -22.57
CA GLU A 566 30.69 -19.37 -21.69
C GLU A 566 31.07 -18.78 -20.32
N TYR A 567 31.09 -17.44 -20.19
CA TYR A 567 31.39 -16.71 -18.96
C TYR A 567 30.14 -16.24 -18.19
N GLY A 568 28.94 -16.61 -18.67
CA GLY A 568 27.66 -16.23 -18.08
C GLY A 568 27.36 -14.73 -18.17
N LYS A 569 26.31 -14.32 -17.44
CA LYS A 569 25.93 -12.92 -17.26
C LYS A 569 26.81 -12.28 -16.18
N GLN A 570 27.58 -11.26 -16.57
CA GLN A 570 28.35 -10.42 -15.65
C GLN A 570 27.54 -9.15 -15.36
N VAL A 571 27.57 -8.66 -14.13
CA VAL A 571 26.74 -7.51 -13.71
C VAL A 571 27.61 -6.45 -13.04
N TRP A 572 27.36 -5.18 -13.40
CA TRP A 572 27.94 -4.01 -12.75
C TRP A 572 26.85 -3.20 -12.05
N GLN A 573 27.14 -2.67 -10.86
CA GLN A 573 26.32 -1.63 -10.22
C GLN A 573 26.77 -0.24 -10.71
N LEU A 574 25.83 0.70 -10.89
CA LEU A 574 26.12 2.06 -11.38
C LEU A 574 26.39 3.08 -10.27
N SER A 575 26.08 2.77 -9.01
CA SER A 575 26.58 3.54 -7.88
C SER A 575 28.10 3.54 -7.88
N SER A 576 28.67 4.74 -7.72
CA SER A 576 30.10 4.94 -7.74
C SER A 576 30.58 5.30 -6.34
N GLU A 577 31.40 4.44 -5.73
CA GLU A 577 32.41 4.94 -4.81
C GLU A 577 33.43 5.76 -5.63
N ILE A 578 33.52 7.07 -5.36
CA ILE A 578 34.59 7.97 -5.82
C ILE A 578 35.26 8.61 -4.61
#